data_AF-A0A382WHP5-F1
#
_entry.id   AF-A0A382WHP5-F1
#
_cell.length_a   1.000
_cell.length_b   1.000
_cell.length_c   1.000
_cell.angle_alpha   90.00
_cell.angle_beta   90.00
_cell.angle_gamma   90.00
#
_symmetry.space_group_name_H-M   'P 1'
#
loop_
_entity.id
_entity.type
_entity.pdbx_description
1 polymer ?
#
loop_
_entity_poly.entity_id
_entity_poly.type
_entity_poly.pdbx_seq_one_letter_code
_entity_poly.pdbx_strand_id
1 'polypeptide(L)'
;MLGNLGGLAGFGSLLHPSIAKQIEEKQKQVCLVWLDGGISQYESWHPLPDSQFAGPFRSIRTSIPGIHFSELMPHTAKIAHKISVIRSMSTMDPNHS
;
A
#
# COMPACT_ATOMS: atom_id res chain seq x y z
N MET A 1 -22.19 -13.96 29.93
CA MET A 1 -22.41 -14.40 28.53
C MET A 1 -23.18 -13.30 27.79
N LEU A 2 -22.55 -12.17 27.39
CA LEU A 2 -23.15 -11.13 26.53
C LEU A 2 -22.16 -9.96 26.17
N GLY A 3 -20.86 -10.24 25.99
CA GLY A 3 -19.84 -9.16 25.83
C GLY A 3 -19.01 -9.17 24.54
N ASN A 4 -19.06 -10.21 23.68
CA ASN A 4 -18.07 -10.39 22.61
C ASN A 4 -18.57 -10.11 21.18
N LEU A 5 -19.81 -9.68 20.98
CA LEU A 5 -20.40 -9.58 19.63
C LEU A 5 -19.99 -8.32 18.83
N GLY A 6 -19.42 -7.29 19.47
CA GLY A 6 -19.05 -6.04 18.79
C GLY A 6 -17.62 -5.97 18.25
N GLY A 7 -16.68 -6.70 18.83
CA GLY A 7 -15.25 -6.67 18.44
C GLY A 7 -14.86 -7.63 17.32
N LEU A 8 -15.77 -8.54 16.94
CA LEU A 8 -15.53 -9.62 15.96
C LEU A 8 -15.58 -9.16 14.50
N ALA A 9 -16.15 -7.99 14.21
CA ALA A 9 -16.27 -7.49 12.83
C ALA A 9 -15.01 -6.76 12.33
N GLY A 10 -14.08 -6.42 13.23
CA GLY A 10 -12.82 -5.75 12.89
C GLY A 10 -11.60 -6.64 13.12
N PHE A 11 -10.60 -6.10 13.84
CA PHE A 11 -9.33 -6.76 14.12
C PHE A 11 -9.43 -7.95 15.10
N GLY A 12 -10.50 -8.08 15.88
CA GLY A 12 -10.67 -9.18 16.84
C GLY A 12 -10.79 -10.56 16.17
N SER A 13 -11.24 -10.61 14.92
CA SER A 13 -11.28 -11.83 14.12
C SER A 13 -9.87 -12.36 13.82
N LEU A 14 -8.90 -11.46 13.59
CA LEU A 14 -7.52 -11.82 13.24
C LEU A 14 -6.79 -12.55 14.38
N LEU A 15 -7.25 -12.37 15.62
CA LEU A 15 -6.73 -13.07 16.80
C LEU A 15 -7.39 -14.43 17.02
N HIS A 16 -8.40 -14.78 16.21
CA HIS A 16 -9.07 -16.07 16.34
C HIS A 16 -8.14 -17.19 15.87
N PRO A 17 -7.91 -18.24 16.69
CA PRO A 17 -6.98 -19.32 16.36
C PRO A 17 -7.27 -20.01 15.02
N SER A 18 -8.53 -20.04 14.57
CA SER A 18 -8.87 -20.58 13.25
C SER A 18 -8.33 -19.74 12.09
N ILE A 19 -8.20 -18.42 12.25
CA ILE A 19 -7.59 -17.55 11.23
C ILE A 19 -6.09 -17.75 11.20
N ALA A 20 -5.45 -17.84 12.37
CA ALA A 20 -4.03 -18.16 12.47
C ALA A 20 -3.71 -19.51 11.77
N LYS A 21 -4.50 -20.56 12.06
CA LYS A 21 -4.39 -21.86 11.41
C LYS A 21 -4.61 -21.79 9.89
N GLN A 22 -5.61 -21.03 9.43
CA GLN A 22 -5.84 -20.84 7.99
C GLN A 22 -4.70 -20.09 7.29
N ILE A 23 -4.06 -19.13 7.96
CA ILE A 23 -2.90 -18.41 7.42
C ILE A 23 -1.71 -19.37 7.31
N GLU A 24 -1.50 -20.22 8.33
CA GLU A 24 -0.49 -21.27 8.35
C GLU A 24 -0.72 -22.28 7.21
N GLU A 25 -1.93 -22.82 7.04
CA GLU A 25 -2.29 -23.72 5.95
C GLU A 25 -2.07 -23.09 4.56
N LYS A 26 -2.31 -21.78 4.43
CA LYS A 26 -2.09 -21.04 3.18
C LYS A 26 -0.62 -20.71 2.89
N GLN A 27 0.29 -21.04 3.80
CA GLN A 27 1.75 -20.84 3.67
C GLN A 27 2.08 -19.42 3.17
N LYS A 28 1.42 -18.41 3.74
CA LYS A 28 1.65 -17.00 3.35
C LYS A 28 3.06 -16.58 3.73
N GLN A 29 3.76 -15.95 2.79
CA GLN A 29 5.10 -15.40 2.98
C GLN A 29 5.06 -13.88 2.87
N VAL A 30 5.92 -13.21 3.66
CA VAL A 30 6.08 -11.76 3.65
C VAL A 30 7.49 -11.44 3.18
N CYS A 31 7.62 -10.65 2.12
CA CYS A 31 8.88 -10.04 1.72
C CYS A 31 8.81 -8.56 2.08
N LEU A 32 9.66 -8.14 3.03
CA LEU A 32 9.79 -6.74 3.41
C LEU A 32 10.90 -6.10 2.58
N VAL A 33 10.54 -5.15 1.73
CA VAL A 33 11.50 -4.26 1.08
C VAL A 33 11.68 -3.06 1.98
N TRP A 34 12.80 -3.02 2.72
CA TRP A 34 13.17 -1.88 3.55
C TRP A 34 13.96 -0.87 2.73
N LEU A 35 13.52 0.38 2.72
CA LEU A 35 14.17 1.48 2.02
C LEU A 35 14.66 2.48 3.06
N ASP A 36 15.96 2.45 3.33
CA ASP A 36 16.58 3.39 4.26
C ASP A 36 16.59 4.81 3.65
N GLY A 37 15.87 5.74 4.27
CA GLY A 37 15.56 7.07 3.70
C GLY A 37 14.29 7.14 2.84
N GLY A 38 13.64 6.00 2.57
CA GLY A 38 12.38 5.94 1.82
C GLY A 38 12.53 6.07 0.30
N ILE A 39 11.39 6.01 -0.39
CA ILE A 39 11.24 6.31 -1.81
C ILE A 39 10.38 7.55 -1.95
N SER A 40 10.68 8.40 -2.94
CA SER A 40 9.79 9.52 -3.24
C SER A 40 8.38 9.05 -3.56
N GLN A 41 7.40 9.72 -2.95
CA GLN A 41 5.98 9.49 -3.20
C GLN A 41 5.58 9.85 -4.64
N TYR A 42 6.15 10.94 -5.19
CA TYR A 42 5.81 11.47 -6.51
C TYR A 42 6.43 10.65 -7.64
N GLU A 43 7.61 10.09 -7.40
CA GLU A 43 8.32 9.24 -8.37
C GLU A 43 7.94 7.76 -8.31
N SER A 44 6.98 7.37 -7.46
CA SER A 44 6.54 5.99 -7.29
C SER A 44 5.06 5.78 -7.65
N TRP A 45 4.18 5.71 -6.65
CA TRP A 45 2.77 5.32 -6.80
C TRP A 45 1.78 6.50 -6.78
N HIS A 46 2.24 7.74 -6.61
CA HIS A 46 1.40 8.93 -6.58
C HIS A 46 2.02 10.11 -7.34
N PRO A 47 2.15 10.01 -8.67
CA PRO A 47 2.62 11.13 -9.48
C PRO A 47 1.61 12.29 -9.42
N LEU A 48 2.13 13.53 -9.41
CA LEU A 48 1.36 14.77 -9.39
C LEU A 48 1.69 15.66 -10.60
N PRO A 49 1.34 15.26 -11.84
CA PRO A 49 1.87 15.85 -13.09
C PRO A 49 1.61 17.36 -13.31
N ASP A 50 0.71 17.97 -12.54
CA ASP A 50 0.37 19.40 -12.65
C ASP A 50 0.74 20.20 -11.39
N SER A 51 1.49 19.60 -10.46
CA SER A 51 1.90 20.23 -9.21
C SER A 51 3.26 20.89 -9.35
N GLN A 52 3.46 22.04 -8.69
CA GLN A 52 4.79 22.63 -8.51
C GLN A 52 5.76 21.72 -7.73
N PHE A 53 5.23 20.73 -7.01
CA PHE A 53 5.99 19.74 -6.23
C PHE A 53 6.29 18.46 -7.02
N ALA A 54 5.87 18.37 -8.27
CA ALA A 54 6.13 17.20 -9.11
C ALA A 54 7.63 17.08 -9.42
N GLY A 55 8.16 15.85 -9.39
CA GLY A 55 9.44 15.58 -10.01
C GLY A 55 9.35 15.55 -11.54
N PRO A 56 10.49 15.36 -12.22
CA PRO A 56 10.60 15.49 -13.68
C PRO A 56 10.01 14.31 -14.48
N PHE A 57 9.39 13.34 -13.79
CA PHE A 57 8.97 12.07 -14.37
C PHE A 57 7.50 12.08 -14.78
N ARG A 58 7.20 11.39 -15.88
CA ARG A 58 5.85 11.32 -16.44
C ARG A 58 4.95 10.42 -15.62
N SER A 59 3.67 10.78 -15.60
CA SER A 59 2.58 9.92 -15.12
C SER A 59 2.17 8.95 -16.23
N ILE A 60 2.19 7.64 -15.94
CA ILE A 60 1.78 6.57 -16.86
C ILE A 60 0.52 5.86 -16.35
N ARG A 61 -0.32 5.40 -17.29
CA ARG A 61 -1.51 4.59 -16.97
C ARG A 61 -1.12 3.24 -16.38
N THR A 62 -1.90 2.76 -15.42
CA THR A 62 -1.77 1.40 -14.88
C THR A 62 -2.77 0.43 -15.53
N SER A 63 -2.74 -0.83 -15.12
CA SER A 63 -3.77 -1.83 -15.49
C SER A 63 -5.18 -1.52 -14.95
N ILE A 64 -5.31 -0.58 -14.01
CA ILE A 64 -6.61 -0.12 -13.49
C ILE A 64 -6.95 1.24 -14.15
N PRO A 65 -8.10 1.36 -14.84
CA PRO A 65 -8.53 2.64 -15.43
C PRO A 65 -8.59 3.77 -14.40
N GLY A 66 -8.09 4.95 -14.77
CA GLY A 66 -8.06 6.12 -13.90
C GLY A 66 -6.95 6.11 -12.83
N ILE A 67 -6.20 5.01 -12.67
CA ILE A 67 -5.03 4.96 -11.77
C ILE A 67 -3.76 5.11 -12.59
N HIS A 68 -2.88 5.99 -12.10
CA HIS A 68 -1.59 6.30 -12.69
C HIS A 68 -0.45 6.11 -11.68
N PHE A 69 0.72 5.71 -12.18
CA PHE A 69 2.00 5.65 -11.45
C PHE A 69 3.08 6.42 -12.22
N SER A 70 4.23 6.67 -11.59
CA SER A 70 5.40 7.22 -12.27
C SER A 70 5.93 6.28 -13.36
N GLU A 71 6.50 6.85 -14.42
CA GLU A 71 7.14 6.08 -15.50
C GLU A 71 8.32 5.20 -15.03
N LEU A 72 8.86 5.46 -13.84
CA LEU A 72 9.88 4.64 -13.18
C LEU A 72 9.33 3.30 -12.65
N MET A 73 8.00 3.14 -12.61
CA MET A 73 7.32 1.95 -12.09
C MET A 73 6.56 1.16 -13.17
N PRO A 74 7.14 0.87 -14.35
CA PRO A 74 6.39 0.33 -15.48
C PRO A 74 5.91 -1.10 -15.24
N HIS A 75 6.69 -1.91 -14.52
CA HIS A 75 6.31 -3.28 -14.16
C HIS A 75 5.20 -3.29 -13.10
N THR A 76 5.29 -2.41 -12.11
CA THR A 76 4.28 -2.27 -11.07
C THR A 76 2.96 -1.73 -11.62
N ALA A 77 3.00 -0.80 -12.57
CA ALA A 77 1.81 -0.29 -13.26
C ALA A 77 1.04 -1.40 -13.98
N LYS A 78 1.75 -2.35 -14.64
CA LYS A 78 1.14 -3.51 -15.31
C LYS A 78 0.41 -4.44 -14.36
N ILE A 79 0.87 -4.54 -13.11
CA ILE A 79 0.26 -5.42 -12.08
C ILE A 79 -0.56 -4.66 -11.04
N ALA A 80 -0.95 -3.41 -11.30
CA ALA A 80 -1.70 -2.60 -10.33
C ALA A 80 -2.96 -3.30 -9.78
N HIS A 81 -3.67 -4.10 -10.59
CA HIS A 81 -4.82 -4.92 -10.18
C HIS A 81 -4.50 -6.04 -9.17
N LYS A 82 -3.21 -6.30 -8.89
CA LYS A 82 -2.74 -7.32 -7.92
C LYS A 82 -2.21 -6.72 -6.63
N ILE A 83 -2.16 -5.39 -6.51
CA ILE A 83 -1.59 -4.71 -5.36
C ILE A 83 -2.59 -3.72 -4.78
N SER A 84 -2.45 -3.44 -3.49
CA SER A 84 -3.13 -2.34 -2.81
C SER A 84 -2.12 -1.25 -2.53
N VAL A 85 -2.42 -0.02 -2.97
CA VAL A 85 -1.57 1.15 -2.70
C VAL A 85 -2.19 1.94 -1.55
N ILE A 86 -1.41 2.20 -0.51
CA ILE A 86 -1.81 3.02 0.64
C ILE A 86 -1.21 4.41 0.47
N ARG A 87 -2.05 5.44 0.32
CA ARG A 87 -1.64 6.85 0.13
C ARG A 87 -2.09 7.77 1.28
N SER A 88 -2.49 7.18 2.39
CA SER A 88 -3.03 7.90 3.56
C SER A 88 -2.01 8.07 4.68
N MET A 89 -0.75 7.70 4.45
CA MET A 89 0.30 7.88 5.45
C MET A 89 0.65 9.37 5.54
N SER A 90 0.51 9.93 6.73
CA SER A 90 0.82 11.33 7.04
C SER A 90 1.53 11.36 8.37
N THR A 91 2.51 12.24 8.51
CA THR A 91 3.29 12.43 9.74
C THR A 91 3.46 13.92 10.02
N MET A 92 3.61 14.26 11.29
CA MET A 92 3.98 15.61 11.74
C MET A 92 5.48 15.71 12.07
N ASP A 93 6.23 14.62 11.85
CA ASP A 93 7.68 14.58 12.06
C ASP A 93 8.38 15.34 10.93
N PRO A 94 9.12 16.42 11.23
CA PRO A 94 9.81 17.20 10.22
C PRO A 94 10.94 16.43 9.52
N ASN A 95 11.39 15.30 10.06
CA ASN A 95 12.42 14.46 9.44
C ASN A 95 11.87 13.53 8.36
N HIS A 96 10.55 13.54 8.14
CA HIS A 96 9.86 12.74 7.14
C HIS A 96 8.99 13.65 6.27
N SER A 97 9.62 14.21 5.22
CA SER A 97 9.01 15.14 4.25
C SER A 97 8.32 14.42 3.09
#